data_AF-A0A1V5JN06-F1
#
_entry.id   AF-A0A1V5JN06-F1
#
_cell.length_a   1.000
_cell.length_b   1.000
_cell.length_c   1.000
_cell.angle_alpha   90.00
_cell.angle_beta   90.00
_cell.angle_gamma   90.00
#
_symmetry.space_group_name_H-M   'P 1'
#
loop_
_entity.id
_entity.type
_entity.pdbx_description
1 polymer ?
#
loop_
_entity_poly.entity_id
_entity_poly.type
_entity_poly.pdbx_seq_one_letter_code
_entity_poly.pdbx_strand_id
1 'polypeptide(L)'
;MNASNDPRLPVFALPNSLGLYEGYPNGLTSEARTSYDATNVSVTAPILYAKDIPSYYLTYSEVCFLQAEAALYGLGGSNPNTHFRNGIIASMKQWGVSDADIETFLADEEEATLTGNTEDDFRKICTQLWMSCISNNWEAYNVVRRTGYPVIPVRTGLETPQLDVGLTNGTMPRRIQYPVTELTLNVENCEAAIARQGPNLMTTKIWWDAK
;
A
#
# COMPACT_ATOMS: atom_id res chain seq x y z
N MET A 1 -4.07 3.66 -10.04
CA MET A 1 -5.52 3.44 -10.17
C MET A 1 -6.15 4.48 -11.10
N ASN A 2 -6.30 5.75 -10.72
CA ASN A 2 -6.93 6.74 -11.61
C ASN A 2 -6.12 6.95 -12.91
N ALA A 3 -4.80 7.14 -12.81
CA ALA A 3 -3.92 7.32 -13.97
C ALA A 3 -3.85 6.09 -14.91
N SER A 4 -4.18 4.91 -14.40
CA SER A 4 -4.10 3.62 -15.11
C SER A 4 -5.47 3.07 -15.49
N ASN A 5 -6.53 3.88 -15.39
CA ASN A 5 -7.93 3.47 -15.60
C ASN A 5 -8.29 2.12 -14.93
N ASP A 6 -7.81 1.91 -13.70
CA ASP A 6 -7.93 0.62 -13.02
C ASP A 6 -9.39 0.31 -12.68
N PRO A 7 -9.96 -0.82 -13.16
CA PRO A 7 -11.37 -1.13 -12.96
C PRO A 7 -11.74 -1.44 -11.51
N ARG A 8 -10.75 -1.59 -10.62
CA ARG A 8 -10.99 -1.71 -9.17
C ARG A 8 -11.29 -0.36 -8.50
N LEU A 9 -10.90 0.77 -9.10
CA LEU A 9 -11.13 2.10 -8.54
C LEU A 9 -12.62 2.37 -8.20
N PRO A 10 -13.59 2.16 -9.11
CA PRO A 10 -15.01 2.33 -8.79
C PRO A 10 -15.56 1.29 -7.79
N VAL A 11 -14.83 0.19 -7.56
CA VAL A 11 -15.19 -0.79 -6.52
C VAL A 11 -14.76 -0.29 -5.15
N PHE A 12 -13.62 0.40 -5.04
CA PHE A 12 -13.02 0.82 -3.77
C PHE A 12 -13.40 2.22 -3.32
N ALA A 13 -13.74 3.10 -4.25
CA ALA A 13 -14.10 4.47 -3.98
C ALA A 13 -15.38 4.86 -4.72
N LEU A 14 -16.12 5.80 -4.14
CA LEU A 14 -17.14 6.56 -4.84
C LEU A 14 -16.52 7.89 -5.31
N PRO A 15 -16.89 8.39 -6.50
CA PRO A 15 -16.44 9.70 -6.93
C PRO A 15 -16.97 10.79 -5.98
N ASN A 16 -16.30 11.94 -5.98
CA ASN A 16 -16.81 13.14 -5.32
C ASN A 16 -18.11 13.63 -6.00
N SER A 17 -18.73 14.69 -5.47
CA SER A 17 -19.99 15.22 -6.01
C SER A 17 -19.89 15.80 -7.42
N LEU A 18 -18.68 15.96 -7.96
CA LEU A 18 -18.40 16.38 -9.34
C LEU A 18 -18.16 15.18 -10.28
N GLY A 19 -18.24 13.94 -9.78
CA GLY A 19 -17.99 12.74 -10.57
C GLY A 19 -16.51 12.39 -10.72
N LEU A 20 -15.61 13.02 -9.97
CA LEU A 20 -14.16 12.82 -10.07
C LEU A 20 -13.64 11.92 -8.94
N TYR A 21 -12.58 11.15 -9.24
CA TYR A 21 -11.85 10.37 -8.24
C TYR A 21 -10.67 11.17 -7.70
N GLU A 22 -10.80 11.67 -6.47
CA GLU A 22 -9.81 12.52 -5.81
C GLU A 22 -9.44 11.93 -4.45
N GLY A 23 -8.14 11.71 -4.23
CA GLY A 23 -7.65 11.17 -2.95
C GLY A 23 -7.67 12.22 -1.85
N TYR A 24 -7.79 11.77 -0.59
CA TYR A 24 -7.60 12.64 0.56
C TYR A 24 -6.10 12.71 0.92
N PRO A 25 -5.46 13.89 0.87
CA PRO A 25 -4.04 13.99 1.21
C PRO A 25 -3.77 13.57 2.66
N ASN A 26 -2.81 12.67 2.83
CA ASN A 26 -2.41 12.20 4.15
C ASN A 26 -1.57 13.26 4.87
N GLY A 27 -1.89 13.49 6.15
CA GLY A 27 -1.13 14.37 7.03
C GLY A 27 -1.51 15.84 6.94
N LEU A 28 -2.73 16.18 6.53
CA LEU A 28 -3.23 17.56 6.59
C LEU A 28 -3.29 18.08 8.04
N THR A 29 -2.94 19.36 8.24
CA THR A 29 -3.16 20.06 9.51
C THR A 29 -4.66 20.14 9.81
N SER A 30 -5.02 20.31 11.09
CA SER A 30 -6.42 20.45 11.49
C SER A 30 -7.16 21.57 10.76
N GLU A 31 -6.48 22.67 10.47
CA GLU A 31 -7.02 23.79 9.70
C GLU A 31 -7.22 23.41 8.23
N ALA A 32 -6.21 22.82 7.58
CA ALA A 32 -6.33 22.45 6.17
C ALA A 32 -7.41 21.39 5.92
N ARG A 33 -7.70 20.52 6.89
CA ARG A 33 -8.78 19.54 6.76
C ARG A 33 -10.16 20.18 6.56
N THR A 34 -10.38 21.42 7.02
CA THR A 34 -11.70 22.08 6.88
C THR A 34 -12.01 22.51 5.45
N SER A 35 -11.02 22.53 4.55
CA SER A 35 -11.22 22.85 3.13
C SER A 35 -11.61 21.65 2.27
N TYR A 36 -11.69 20.46 2.86
CA TYR A 36 -12.04 19.23 2.14
C TYR A 36 -13.46 18.79 2.49
N ASP A 37 -14.26 18.56 1.46
CA ASP A 37 -15.66 18.17 1.57
C ASP A 37 -16.05 17.25 0.40
N ALA A 38 -17.34 16.92 0.30
CA ALA A 38 -17.85 16.02 -0.71
C ALA A 38 -17.59 16.47 -2.17
N THR A 39 -17.18 17.73 -2.40
CA THR A 39 -16.90 18.26 -3.75
C THR A 39 -15.48 17.99 -4.22
N ASN A 40 -14.53 17.73 -3.32
CA ASN A 40 -13.10 17.64 -3.66
C ASN A 40 -12.37 16.42 -3.08
N VAL A 41 -13.10 15.49 -2.44
CA VAL A 41 -12.55 14.20 -2.03
C VAL A 41 -13.52 13.06 -2.33
N SER A 42 -12.99 11.93 -2.80
CA SER A 42 -13.69 10.66 -2.93
C SER A 42 -13.86 9.96 -1.59
N VAL A 43 -14.99 9.29 -1.43
CA VAL A 43 -15.27 8.52 -0.21
C VAL A 43 -15.08 7.03 -0.46
N THR A 44 -14.72 6.29 0.59
CA THR A 44 -14.60 4.83 0.52
C THR A 44 -15.93 4.19 0.10
N ALA A 45 -15.88 3.22 -0.79
CA ALA A 45 -17.06 2.51 -1.25
C ALA A 45 -17.61 1.55 -0.16
N PRO A 46 -18.95 1.35 -0.09
CA PRO A 46 -19.58 0.51 0.93
C PRO A 46 -19.05 -0.91 1.06
N ILE A 47 -18.58 -1.50 -0.04
CA ILE A 47 -18.06 -2.87 -0.05
C ILE A 47 -16.89 -3.07 0.93
N LEU A 48 -16.12 -2.02 1.23
CA LEU A 48 -14.95 -2.08 2.11
C LEU A 48 -15.30 -1.98 3.61
N TYR A 49 -16.52 -1.61 3.96
CA TYR A 49 -17.01 -1.53 5.34
C TYR A 49 -18.37 -2.21 5.54
N ALA A 50 -18.78 -3.05 4.58
CA ALA A 50 -19.99 -3.86 4.70
C ALA A 50 -19.89 -4.79 5.92
N LYS A 51 -21.02 -5.01 6.60
CA LYS A 51 -21.07 -5.81 7.84
C LYS A 51 -20.56 -7.25 7.64
N ASP A 52 -20.76 -7.79 6.45
CA ASP A 52 -20.47 -9.17 6.05
C ASP A 52 -19.22 -9.28 5.18
N ILE A 53 -18.42 -8.21 5.04
CA ILE A 53 -17.15 -8.28 4.32
C ILE A 53 -16.24 -9.33 4.98
N PRO A 54 -15.67 -10.29 4.21
CA PRO A 54 -14.70 -11.22 4.76
C PRO A 54 -13.39 -10.51 5.12
N SER A 55 -12.73 -11.00 6.17
CA SER A 55 -11.36 -10.60 6.51
C SER A 55 -10.36 -11.47 5.74
N TYR A 56 -9.58 -10.84 4.87
CA TYR A 56 -8.56 -11.53 4.08
C TYR A 56 -7.21 -11.48 4.80
N TYR A 57 -6.62 -12.64 5.08
CA TYR A 57 -5.30 -12.75 5.69
C TYR A 57 -4.20 -13.01 4.67
N LEU A 58 -4.41 -14.01 3.80
CA LEU A 58 -3.54 -14.35 2.68
C LEU A 58 -4.43 -14.66 1.48
N THR A 59 -4.26 -13.92 0.40
CA THR A 59 -5.07 -14.09 -0.82
C THR A 59 -4.30 -14.84 -1.89
N TYR A 60 -5.01 -15.46 -2.84
CA TYR A 60 -4.33 -16.07 -4.00
C TYR A 60 -3.60 -15.02 -4.86
N SER A 61 -4.16 -13.80 -4.93
CA SER A 61 -3.51 -12.67 -5.61
C SER A 61 -2.14 -12.35 -5.01
N GLU A 62 -2.06 -12.28 -3.68
CA GLU A 62 -0.80 -12.09 -2.95
C GLU A 62 0.21 -13.21 -3.23
N VAL A 63 -0.23 -14.48 -3.19
CA VAL A 63 0.63 -15.63 -3.52
C VAL A 63 1.19 -15.51 -4.95
N CYS A 64 0.37 -15.13 -5.93
CA CYS A 64 0.83 -14.94 -7.30
C CYS A 64 1.88 -13.82 -7.40
N PHE A 65 1.71 -12.69 -6.69
CA PHE A 65 2.72 -11.62 -6.69
C PHE A 65 4.02 -12.04 -6.00
N LEU A 66 3.94 -12.81 -4.91
CA LEU A 66 5.13 -13.38 -4.26
C LEU A 66 5.86 -14.37 -5.19
N GLN A 67 5.12 -15.15 -5.98
CA GLN A 67 5.69 -16.02 -7.01
C GLN A 67 6.31 -15.22 -8.17
N ALA A 68 5.70 -14.11 -8.56
CA ALA A 68 6.24 -13.21 -9.57
C ALA A 68 7.56 -12.59 -9.11
N GLU A 69 7.63 -12.12 -7.85
CA GLU A 69 8.85 -11.60 -7.23
C GLU A 69 9.93 -12.68 -7.15
N ALA A 70 9.60 -13.88 -6.67
CA ALA A 70 10.54 -14.99 -6.60
C ALA A 70 11.10 -15.36 -7.99
N ALA A 71 10.23 -15.40 -9.01
CA ALA A 71 10.61 -15.69 -10.38
C ALA A 71 11.51 -14.60 -10.98
N LEU A 72 11.20 -13.33 -10.69
CA LEU A 72 11.99 -12.19 -11.17
C LEU A 72 13.44 -12.27 -10.70
N TYR A 73 13.67 -12.74 -9.48
CA TYR A 73 15.00 -12.92 -8.88
C TYR A 73 15.59 -14.33 -9.05
N GLY A 74 14.93 -15.22 -9.80
CA GLY A 74 15.42 -16.60 -10.01
C GLY A 74 15.45 -17.46 -8.74
N LEU A 75 14.62 -17.13 -7.74
CA LEU A 75 14.51 -17.84 -6.46
C LEU A 75 13.51 -19.02 -6.52
N GLY A 76 12.80 -19.16 -7.64
CA GLY A 76 11.78 -20.18 -7.87
C GLY A 76 10.61 -19.61 -8.68
N GLY A 77 9.68 -20.47 -9.09
CA GLY A 77 8.57 -20.07 -9.97
C GLY A 77 8.94 -20.06 -11.44
N SER A 78 7.91 -20.12 -12.29
CA SER A 78 8.01 -20.03 -13.75
C SER A 78 8.08 -18.56 -14.21
N ASN A 79 7.64 -18.24 -15.42
CA ASN A 79 7.68 -16.88 -15.99
C ASN A 79 7.11 -15.80 -15.02
N PRO A 80 7.87 -14.74 -14.68
CA PRO A 80 7.43 -13.68 -13.77
C PRO A 80 6.15 -12.96 -14.23
N ASN A 81 6.05 -12.65 -15.53
CA ASN A 81 4.91 -11.92 -16.10
C ASN A 81 3.62 -12.76 -16.02
N THR A 82 3.72 -14.08 -16.18
CA THR A 82 2.57 -14.98 -16.00
C THR A 82 2.03 -14.89 -14.58
N HIS A 83 2.90 -14.99 -13.56
CA HIS A 83 2.48 -14.88 -12.16
C HIS A 83 1.94 -13.49 -11.82
N PHE A 84 2.60 -12.44 -12.32
CA PHE A 84 2.16 -11.06 -12.15
C PHE A 84 0.74 -10.84 -12.67
N ARG A 85 0.46 -11.26 -13.91
CA ARG A 85 -0.87 -11.13 -14.53
C ARG A 85 -1.91 -12.00 -13.82
N ASN A 86 -1.54 -13.21 -13.38
CA ASN A 86 -2.42 -14.04 -12.55
C ASN A 86 -2.79 -13.33 -11.23
N GLY A 87 -1.84 -12.62 -10.61
CA GLY A 87 -2.08 -11.81 -9.42
C GLY A 87 -3.10 -10.69 -9.66
N ILE A 88 -2.96 -9.96 -10.77
CA ILE A 88 -3.91 -8.90 -11.18
C ILE A 88 -5.30 -9.49 -11.39
N ILE A 89 -5.42 -10.58 -12.18
CA ILE A 89 -6.69 -11.26 -12.44
C ILE A 89 -7.34 -11.70 -11.13
N ALA A 90 -6.60 -12.37 -10.25
CA ALA A 90 -7.11 -12.84 -8.98
C ALA A 90 -7.59 -11.68 -8.09
N SER A 91 -6.86 -10.57 -8.05
CA SER A 91 -7.26 -9.36 -7.32
C SER A 91 -8.58 -8.81 -7.86
N MET A 92 -8.68 -8.62 -9.17
CA MET A 92 -9.87 -8.06 -9.81
C MET A 92 -11.09 -8.96 -9.64
N LYS A 93 -10.93 -10.28 -9.79
CA LYS A 93 -12.01 -11.26 -9.57
C LYS A 93 -12.49 -11.28 -8.12
N GLN A 94 -11.57 -11.18 -7.15
CA GLN A 94 -11.94 -11.13 -5.73
C GLN A 94 -12.91 -9.98 -5.44
N TRP A 95 -12.79 -8.88 -6.17
CA TRP A 95 -13.60 -7.68 -5.99
C TRP A 95 -14.72 -7.53 -7.02
N GLY A 96 -15.03 -8.60 -7.77
CA GLY A 96 -16.18 -8.65 -8.67
C GLY A 96 -16.05 -7.83 -9.96
N VAL A 97 -14.83 -7.46 -10.37
CA VAL A 97 -14.59 -6.87 -11.68
C VAL A 97 -14.92 -7.91 -12.77
N SER A 98 -15.58 -7.47 -13.86
CA SER A 98 -16.00 -8.37 -14.93
C SER A 98 -14.82 -8.95 -15.71
N ASP A 99 -14.97 -10.16 -16.27
CA ASP A 99 -13.92 -10.75 -17.10
C ASP A 99 -13.58 -9.85 -18.31
N ALA A 100 -14.57 -9.15 -18.88
CA ALA A 100 -14.35 -8.21 -19.98
C ALA A 100 -13.47 -7.01 -19.56
N ASP A 101 -13.74 -6.40 -18.41
CA ASP A 101 -12.93 -5.27 -17.91
C ASP A 101 -11.51 -5.71 -17.54
N ILE A 102 -11.36 -6.94 -17.02
CA ILE A 102 -10.06 -7.55 -16.75
C ILE A 102 -9.28 -7.73 -18.06
N GLU A 103 -9.90 -8.31 -19.08
CA GLU A 103 -9.27 -8.52 -20.38
C GLU A 103 -8.83 -7.21 -21.03
N THR A 104 -9.69 -6.19 -21.01
CA THR A 104 -9.36 -4.84 -21.49
C THR A 104 -8.19 -4.24 -20.72
N PHE A 105 -8.24 -4.25 -19.38
CA PHE A 105 -7.15 -3.71 -18.57
C PHE A 105 -5.81 -4.39 -18.85
N LEU A 106 -5.82 -5.72 -18.94
CA LEU A 106 -4.62 -6.50 -19.21
C LEU A 106 -4.05 -6.34 -20.63
N ALA A 107 -4.86 -5.87 -21.58
CA ALA A 107 -4.45 -5.61 -22.96
C ALA A 107 -3.92 -4.19 -23.14
N ASP A 108 -4.57 -3.20 -22.50
CA ASP A 108 -4.34 -1.79 -22.76
C ASP A 108 -3.39 -1.11 -21.76
N GLU A 109 -3.28 -1.64 -20.53
CA GLU A 109 -2.49 -1.00 -19.47
C GLU A 109 -1.03 -1.52 -19.45
N GLU A 110 -0.07 -0.62 -19.69
CA GLU A 110 1.36 -0.92 -19.67
C GLU A 110 1.83 -1.36 -18.27
N GLU A 111 1.23 -0.81 -17.21
CA GLU A 111 1.49 -1.21 -15.83
C GLU A 111 0.96 -2.62 -15.49
N ALA A 112 0.21 -3.26 -16.40
CA ALA A 112 -0.27 -4.63 -16.27
C ALA A 112 0.61 -5.69 -16.98
N THR A 113 1.79 -5.28 -17.48
CA THR A 113 2.76 -6.18 -18.12
C THR A 113 4.19 -5.91 -17.66
N LEU A 114 4.93 -6.99 -17.38
CA LEU A 114 6.37 -6.95 -17.11
C LEU A 114 7.17 -6.99 -18.42
N THR A 115 8.23 -6.20 -18.49
CA THR A 115 9.01 -5.97 -19.73
C THR A 115 10.42 -6.56 -19.68
N GLY A 116 10.84 -7.12 -18.55
CA GLY A 116 12.17 -7.69 -18.33
C GLY A 116 13.17 -6.70 -17.75
N ASN A 117 12.78 -5.46 -17.47
CA ASN A 117 13.58 -4.53 -16.68
C ASN A 117 13.40 -4.85 -15.20
N THR A 118 14.41 -5.44 -14.56
CA THR A 118 14.29 -5.94 -13.18
C THR A 118 13.79 -4.91 -12.18
N GLU A 119 14.26 -3.66 -12.22
CA GLU A 119 13.86 -2.64 -11.25
C GLU A 119 12.42 -2.16 -11.50
N ASP A 120 12.07 -1.92 -12.77
CA ASP A 120 10.71 -1.52 -13.13
C ASP A 120 9.69 -2.64 -12.90
N ASP A 121 10.04 -3.87 -13.26
CA ASP A 121 9.20 -5.04 -13.03
C ASP A 121 9.00 -5.29 -11.53
N PHE A 122 10.05 -5.13 -10.71
CA PHE A 122 9.94 -5.23 -9.26
C PHE A 122 9.01 -4.14 -8.70
N ARG A 123 9.13 -2.89 -9.17
CA ARG A 123 8.21 -1.79 -8.83
C ARG A 123 6.77 -2.15 -9.19
N LYS A 124 6.51 -2.64 -10.40
CA LYS A 124 5.17 -3.03 -10.88
C LYS A 124 4.57 -4.14 -10.02
N ILE A 125 5.33 -5.21 -9.76
CA ILE A 125 4.90 -6.32 -8.88
C ILE A 125 4.53 -5.81 -7.50
N CYS A 126 5.42 -5.04 -6.85
CA CYS A 126 5.18 -4.56 -5.48
C CYS A 126 4.03 -3.56 -5.40
N THR A 127 3.84 -2.73 -6.42
CA THR A 127 2.73 -1.77 -6.49
C THR A 127 1.39 -2.49 -6.64
N GLN A 128 1.30 -3.50 -7.51
CA GLN A 128 0.09 -4.31 -7.66
C GLN A 128 -0.19 -5.17 -6.42
N LEU A 129 0.84 -5.72 -5.79
CA LEU A 129 0.74 -6.41 -4.50
C LEU A 129 0.16 -5.49 -3.42
N TRP A 130 0.72 -4.28 -3.28
CA TRP A 130 0.21 -3.28 -2.33
C TRP A 130 -1.27 -2.95 -2.58
N MET A 131 -1.67 -2.76 -3.84
CA MET A 131 -3.08 -2.51 -4.21
C MET A 131 -3.99 -3.71 -3.90
N SER A 132 -3.49 -4.94 -4.03
CA SER A 132 -4.25 -6.15 -3.71
C SER A 132 -4.55 -6.28 -2.21
N CYS A 133 -3.72 -5.67 -1.36
CA CYS A 133 -3.82 -5.69 0.10
C CYS A 133 -4.77 -4.61 0.67
N ILE A 134 -5.69 -4.03 -0.11
CA ILE A 134 -6.55 -2.92 0.35
C ILE A 134 -7.38 -3.22 1.61
N SER A 135 -7.70 -4.50 1.87
CA SER A 135 -8.40 -4.94 3.08
C SER A 135 -7.45 -5.39 4.21
N ASN A 136 -6.16 -5.55 3.92
CA ASN A 136 -5.11 -5.93 4.87
C ASN A 136 -4.03 -4.83 4.92
N ASN A 137 -4.34 -3.77 5.65
CA ASN A 137 -3.48 -2.58 5.77
C ASN A 137 -2.11 -2.89 6.41
N TRP A 138 -2.02 -3.93 7.24
CA TRP A 138 -0.75 -4.34 7.85
C TRP A 138 0.19 -4.94 6.81
N GLU A 139 -0.30 -5.79 5.92
CA GLU A 139 0.54 -6.28 4.83
C GLU A 139 0.86 -5.21 3.80
N ALA A 140 -0.09 -4.32 3.48
CA ALA A 140 0.21 -3.15 2.65
C ALA A 140 1.34 -2.29 3.27
N TYR A 141 1.32 -2.07 4.59
CA TYR A 141 2.36 -1.39 5.35
C TYR A 141 3.70 -2.14 5.33
N ASN A 142 3.68 -3.47 5.41
CA ASN A 142 4.88 -4.31 5.33
C ASN A 142 5.51 -4.29 3.94
N VAL A 143 4.71 -4.36 2.88
CA VAL A 143 5.16 -4.31 1.48
C VAL A 143 5.95 -3.03 1.22
N VAL A 144 5.42 -1.86 1.61
CA VAL A 144 6.12 -0.58 1.41
C VAL A 144 7.43 -0.54 2.17
N ARG A 145 7.46 -0.97 3.44
CA ARG A 145 8.69 -0.98 4.25
C ARG A 145 9.77 -1.90 3.66
N ARG A 146 9.37 -3.12 3.28
CA ARG A 146 10.28 -4.13 2.71
C ARG A 146 10.83 -3.72 1.34
N THR A 147 9.97 -3.14 0.50
CA THR A 147 10.26 -2.99 -0.95
C THR A 147 10.55 -1.55 -1.36
N GLY A 148 10.08 -0.56 -0.59
CA GLY A 148 10.08 0.85 -0.97
C GLY A 148 8.93 1.24 -1.92
N TYR A 149 8.06 0.28 -2.30
CA TYR A 149 7.00 0.48 -3.28
C TYR A 149 5.58 0.21 -2.73
N PRO A 150 4.56 0.96 -3.19
CA PRO A 150 4.71 2.20 -3.96
C PRO A 150 5.47 3.26 -3.16
N VAL A 151 6.10 4.21 -3.86
CA VAL A 151 6.84 5.29 -3.21
C VAL A 151 5.85 6.17 -2.46
N ILE A 152 6.00 6.24 -1.14
CA ILE A 152 5.17 7.10 -0.29
C ILE A 152 5.80 8.49 -0.23
N PRO A 153 5.08 9.56 -0.64
CA PRO A 153 5.61 10.91 -0.60
C PRO A 153 6.01 11.33 0.82
N VAL A 154 7.17 11.99 0.95
CA VAL A 154 7.56 12.64 2.19
C VAL A 154 6.78 13.95 2.32
N ARG A 155 6.20 14.20 3.49
CA ARG A 155 5.37 15.40 3.75
C ARG A 155 6.18 16.66 4.07
N THR A 156 7.49 16.68 3.84
CA THR A 156 8.36 17.84 4.10
C THR A 156 8.60 18.61 2.81
N GLY A 157 8.54 19.94 2.86
CA GLY A 157 8.97 20.78 1.73
C GLY A 157 8.08 20.70 0.49
N LEU A 158 6.87 20.15 0.61
CA LEU A 158 5.82 20.40 -0.37
C LEU A 158 5.45 21.88 -0.22
N GLU A 159 5.27 22.61 -1.34
CA GLU A 159 4.94 24.05 -1.36
C GLU A 159 3.59 24.40 -0.68
N THR A 160 2.98 23.42 -0.04
CA THR A 160 1.73 23.47 0.70
C THR A 160 2.01 23.53 2.21
N PRO A 161 1.89 24.71 2.87
CA PRO A 161 1.93 24.85 4.34
C PRO A 161 0.79 24.13 5.09
N GLN A 162 0.04 23.26 4.41
CA GLN A 162 -1.13 22.53 4.88
C GLN A 162 -0.83 21.13 5.44
N LEU A 163 0.42 20.66 5.41
CA LEU A 163 0.78 19.32 5.87
C LEU A 163 1.51 19.35 7.22
N ASP A 164 0.98 18.62 8.18
CA ASP A 164 1.63 18.29 9.45
C ASP A 164 2.65 17.18 9.23
N VAL A 165 3.89 17.42 9.66
CA VAL A 165 4.99 16.45 9.56
C VAL A 165 4.97 15.42 10.70
N GLY A 166 4.30 15.71 11.81
CA GLY A 166 4.21 14.85 12.98
C GLY A 166 5.56 14.39 13.56
N LEU A 167 5.53 13.32 14.34
CA LEU A 167 6.70 12.78 15.06
C LEU A 167 7.76 12.14 14.15
N THR A 168 7.43 11.88 12.90
CA THR A 168 8.33 11.24 11.92
C THR A 168 8.94 12.24 10.95
N ASN A 169 8.80 13.54 11.20
CA ASN A 169 9.26 14.61 10.31
C ASN A 169 8.81 14.38 8.84
N GLY A 170 7.52 14.06 8.67
CA GLY A 170 6.87 13.91 7.38
C GLY A 170 7.09 12.56 6.69
N THR A 171 8.03 11.74 7.18
CA THR A 171 8.30 10.40 6.64
C THR A 171 7.28 9.37 7.14
N MET A 172 7.12 8.28 6.40
CA MET A 172 6.29 7.16 6.84
C MET A 172 6.92 6.47 8.07
N PRO A 173 6.14 6.17 9.12
CA PRO A 173 6.62 5.35 10.23
C PRO A 173 7.22 4.03 9.76
N ARG A 174 8.25 3.56 10.47
CA ARG A 174 8.98 2.30 10.21
C ARG A 174 8.69 1.25 11.26
N ARG A 175 8.22 1.65 12.44
CA ARG A 175 7.75 0.77 13.53
C ARG A 175 6.81 1.49 14.48
N ILE A 176 6.17 0.73 15.36
CA ILE A 176 5.48 1.25 16.54
C ILE A 176 6.50 1.30 17.69
N GLN A 177 6.37 2.31 18.56
CA GLN A 177 7.17 2.42 19.77
C GLN A 177 6.75 1.36 20.80
N TYR A 178 7.68 0.96 21.66
CA TYR A 178 7.30 0.18 22.84
C TYR A 178 6.25 0.92 23.67
N PRO A 179 5.23 0.23 24.18
CA PRO A 179 4.21 0.85 25.01
C PRO A 179 4.84 1.33 26.32
N VAL A 180 4.26 2.39 26.89
CA VAL A 180 4.78 3.01 28.14
C VAL A 180 4.84 2.01 29.29
N THR A 181 3.91 1.04 29.34
CA THR A 181 3.90 -0.01 30.38
C THR A 181 5.13 -0.91 30.33
N GLU A 182 5.65 -1.23 29.15
CA GLU A 182 6.88 -2.02 29.02
C GLU A 182 8.09 -1.21 29.50
N LEU A 183 8.10 0.10 29.19
CA LEU A 183 9.16 1.02 29.61
C LEU A 183 9.17 1.30 31.12
N THR A 184 8.11 0.96 31.86
CA THR A 184 8.02 1.20 33.32
C THR A 184 8.02 -0.08 34.13
N LEU A 185 7.42 -1.17 33.62
CA LEU A 185 7.30 -2.43 34.34
C LEU A 185 8.35 -3.48 33.92
N ASN A 186 9.00 -3.28 32.77
CA ASN A 186 9.94 -4.24 32.17
C ASN A 186 11.22 -3.53 31.67
N VAL A 187 11.72 -2.59 32.48
CA VAL A 187 12.78 -1.64 32.12
C VAL A 187 14.03 -2.32 31.57
N GLU A 188 14.59 -3.27 32.32
CA GLU A 188 15.86 -3.93 31.96
C GLU A 188 15.79 -4.61 30.58
N ASN A 189 14.70 -5.34 30.31
CA ASN A 189 14.52 -6.03 29.03
C ASN A 189 14.27 -5.05 27.87
N CYS A 190 13.54 -3.97 28.12
CA CYS A 190 13.31 -2.91 27.14
C CYS A 190 14.61 -2.19 26.77
N GLU A 191 15.41 -1.82 27.76
CA GLU A 191 16.71 -1.16 27.55
C GLU A 191 17.66 -2.07 26.76
N ALA A 192 17.71 -3.37 27.11
CA ALA A 192 18.48 -4.35 26.35
C ALA A 192 18.00 -4.48 24.89
N ALA A 193 16.69 -4.43 24.64
CA ALA A 193 16.14 -4.47 23.29
C ALA A 193 16.44 -3.19 22.49
N ILE A 194 16.32 -2.02 23.11
CA ILE A 194 16.66 -0.71 22.51
C ILE A 194 18.15 -0.66 22.17
N ALA A 195 19.02 -1.15 23.05
CA ALA A 195 20.45 -1.21 22.78
C ALA A 195 20.79 -2.07 21.54
N ARG A 196 20.03 -3.14 21.28
CA ARG A 196 20.22 -4.01 20.10
C ARG A 196 19.60 -3.46 18.82
N GLN A 197 18.46 -2.78 18.92
CA GLN A 197 17.63 -2.40 17.76
C GLN A 197 17.81 -0.94 17.33
N GLY A 198 18.39 -0.10 18.19
CA GLY A 198 18.38 1.35 18.04
C GLY A 198 17.27 2.02 18.86
N PRO A 199 17.19 3.36 18.82
CA PRO A 199 16.33 4.14 19.71
C PRO A 199 14.85 3.81 19.49
N ASN A 200 14.03 3.95 20.54
CA ASN A 200 12.58 3.70 20.50
C ASN A 200 11.83 4.84 19.78
N LEU A 201 12.10 5.03 18.50
CA LEU A 201 11.49 6.03 17.63
C LEU A 201 10.66 5.35 16.53
N MET A 202 9.60 6.00 16.07
CA MET A 202 8.80 5.51 14.94
C MET A 202 9.60 5.47 13.62
N THR A 203 10.71 6.19 13.53
CA THR A 203 11.60 6.22 12.36
C THR A 203 12.70 5.15 12.39
N THR A 204 12.88 4.44 13.51
CA THR A 204 13.86 3.37 13.63
C THR A 204 13.40 2.15 12.81
N LYS A 205 14.24 1.71 11.87
CA LYS A 205 13.98 0.54 11.04
C LYS A 205 14.04 -0.76 11.85
N ILE A 206 13.25 -1.76 11.45
CA ILE A 206 13.31 -3.12 12.00
C ILE A 206 14.22 -4.00 11.14
N TRP A 207 14.57 -5.20 11.62
CA TRP A 207 15.67 -5.99 11.04
C TRP A 207 15.47 -6.38 9.57
N TRP A 208 14.22 -6.60 9.13
CA TRP A 208 13.89 -6.95 7.74
C TRP A 208 13.55 -5.74 6.86
N ASP A 209 13.55 -4.55 7.45
CA ASP A 209 13.12 -3.32 6.80
C ASP A 209 14.23 -2.77 5.90
N ALA A 210 14.25 -3.25 4.66
CA ALA A 210 15.42 -3.18 3.76
C ALA A 210 15.57 -1.90 2.94
N LYS A 211 14.56 -1.01 2.87
CA LYS A 211 14.56 0.17 1.98
C LYS A 211 14.20 1.47 2.67
#